data_AF-A0A4X2M3E4-F1
#
_entry.id   AF-A0A4X2M3E4-F1
#
_cell.length_a   1.000
_cell.length_b   1.000
_cell.length_c   1.000
_cell.angle_alpha   90.00
_cell.angle_beta   90.00
_cell.angle_gamma   90.00
#
_symmetry.space_group_name_H-M   'P 1'
#
loop_
_entity.id
_entity.type
_entity.pdbx_description
1 polymer ?
#
loop_
_entity_poly.entity_id
_entity_poly.type
_entity_poly.pdbx_seq_one_letter_code
_entity_poly.pdbx_strand_id
1 'polypeptide(L)'
;MGRQSRQEQTWTPFPIPVPNIIESAFYFEQAGVGLNSDETFRIFLSLKQLVEQQPVQTCRFWGKILGLQRNYLVAEVEFREGEEEEEEEEAEELVEGAGDGMQGFGEEEGEEDEEKAVDEPPKPTWKPPPVIPREDSRTGANKYLYFVCNEPGRPWTKLPHVTPAQIVNARKIKKFFTGNLDTPIVSYPPFPGTEANYLRAQIARISAGTHVSPLGFYQFGEEEDDEEEEGGAGRDSYEENPDFEGIPVAELVDSLANWVHHTQHILPQGRCTWVNPNQKSEEEEELGEEEEKADDPEEVEQEIGPPLLTPLSEDAEILQLAPWTARLSCALCPQYSVAVIRSNLWPGAYAYAVGRKFENIYIGWGHKYSQENFNPTLPPAVQTEYVIGPETVEMADPTVEEEQALKAAQEQALAAAENEEEDEEDEEDEDADD
;
A
#
# COMPACT_ATOMS: atom_id res chain seq x y z
N MET A 1 44.04 34.04 -33.43
CA MET A 1 44.20 32.63 -33.03
C MET A 1 43.65 32.49 -31.61
N GLY A 2 42.34 32.28 -31.49
CA GLY A 2 41.68 32.04 -30.20
C GLY A 2 41.82 30.56 -29.84
N ARG A 3 42.44 30.26 -28.71
CA ARG A 3 42.41 28.92 -28.12
C ARG A 3 41.02 28.72 -27.51
N GLN A 4 40.20 27.88 -28.15
CA GLN A 4 39.02 27.33 -27.48
C GLN A 4 39.49 26.37 -26.39
N SER A 5 39.19 26.74 -25.16
CA SER A 5 39.26 25.89 -23.98
C SER A 5 38.40 24.65 -24.21
N ARG A 6 39.07 23.49 -24.24
CA ARG A 6 38.43 22.18 -24.19
C ARG A 6 37.77 22.07 -22.81
N GLN A 7 36.44 22.14 -22.75
CA GLN A 7 35.71 21.78 -21.55
C GLN A 7 36.01 20.31 -21.28
N GLU A 8 36.69 20.06 -20.16
CA GLU A 8 36.78 18.72 -19.59
C GLU A 8 35.38 18.37 -19.12
N GLN A 9 34.66 17.57 -19.92
CA GLN A 9 33.47 16.89 -19.44
C GLN A 9 33.92 16.00 -18.28
N THR A 10 33.66 16.47 -17.06
CA THR A 10 33.72 15.65 -15.87
C THR A 10 32.71 14.53 -16.07
N TRP A 11 33.19 13.33 -16.36
CA TRP A 11 32.36 12.13 -16.38
C TRP A 11 31.92 11.89 -14.94
N THR A 12 30.77 12.44 -14.55
CA THR A 12 30.06 11.97 -13.37
C THR A 12 29.70 10.52 -13.69
N PRO A 13 30.17 9.53 -12.91
CA PRO A 13 29.70 8.17 -13.09
C PRO A 13 28.19 8.22 -12.93
N PHE A 14 27.44 7.82 -13.95
CA PHE A 14 26.04 7.49 -13.76
C PHE A 14 25.98 6.50 -12.58
N PRO A 15 25.13 6.73 -11.57
CA PRO A 15 25.00 5.81 -10.46
C PRO A 15 24.70 4.43 -11.02
N ILE A 16 25.48 3.43 -10.59
CA ILE A 16 25.27 2.04 -11.04
C ILE A 16 23.96 1.60 -10.38
N PRO A 17 22.89 1.29 -11.15
CA PRO A 17 21.57 1.07 -10.55
C PRO A 17 21.53 -0.14 -9.62
N VAL A 18 22.40 -1.14 -9.83
CA VAL A 18 22.54 -2.31 -8.96
C VAL A 18 23.71 -2.11 -7.99
N PRO A 19 23.49 -2.13 -6.67
CA PRO A 19 24.55 -2.00 -5.67
C PRO A 19 25.43 -3.26 -5.63
N ASN A 20 26.50 -3.21 -4.83
CA ASN A 20 27.42 -4.33 -4.70
C ASN A 20 26.84 -5.44 -3.80
N ILE A 21 25.95 -6.25 -4.35
CA ILE A 21 25.27 -7.35 -3.65
C ILE A 21 26.26 -8.37 -3.07
N ILE A 22 27.42 -8.56 -3.70
CA ILE A 22 28.45 -9.49 -3.21
C ILE A 22 29.04 -8.99 -1.89
N GLU A 23 29.20 -7.68 -1.74
CA GLU A 23 29.65 -7.09 -0.48
C GLU A 23 28.57 -7.21 0.60
N SER A 24 27.31 -6.90 0.30
CA SER A 24 26.21 -7.08 1.25
C SER A 24 26.09 -8.55 1.70
N ALA A 25 26.21 -9.49 0.76
CA ALA A 25 26.18 -10.93 1.07
C ALA A 25 27.36 -11.37 1.96
N PHE A 26 28.54 -10.79 1.79
CA PHE A 26 29.68 -11.07 2.67
C PHE A 26 29.39 -10.68 4.12
N TYR A 27 28.78 -9.52 4.36
CA TYR A 27 28.41 -9.09 5.72
C TYR A 27 27.25 -9.89 6.31
N PHE A 28 26.25 -10.24 5.51
CA PHE A 28 25.19 -11.17 5.94
C PHE A 28 25.74 -12.57 6.26
N GLU A 29 26.69 -13.08 5.47
CA GLU A 29 27.33 -14.38 5.75
C GLU A 29 28.05 -14.37 7.10
N GLN A 30 28.72 -13.27 7.46
CA GLN A 30 29.29 -13.09 8.80
C GLN A 30 28.21 -13.09 9.89
N ALA A 31 27.04 -12.53 9.60
CA ALA A 31 25.88 -12.60 10.48
C ALA A 31 25.29 -14.01 10.61
N GLY A 32 25.70 -14.98 9.77
CA GLY A 32 25.12 -16.32 9.70
C GLY A 32 23.73 -16.32 9.05
N VAL A 33 23.45 -15.33 8.21
CA VAL A 33 22.20 -15.15 7.46
C VAL A 33 22.55 -14.98 5.99
N GLY A 34 21.71 -15.44 5.08
CA GLY A 34 21.91 -15.18 3.65
C GLY A 34 21.75 -16.40 2.77
N LEU A 35 22.18 -16.25 1.54
CA LEU A 35 22.09 -17.25 0.49
C LEU A 35 23.49 -17.79 0.19
N ASN A 36 23.54 -18.94 -0.47
CA ASN A 36 24.81 -19.51 -0.93
C ASN A 36 25.52 -18.52 -1.89
N SER A 37 26.85 -18.43 -1.83
CA SER A 37 27.65 -17.56 -2.71
C SER A 37 27.35 -17.78 -4.20
N ASP A 38 27.14 -19.03 -4.62
CA ASP A 38 26.74 -19.38 -5.99
C ASP A 38 25.35 -18.83 -6.34
N GLU A 39 24.41 -18.85 -5.38
CA GLU A 39 23.04 -18.34 -5.56
C GLU A 39 23.06 -16.80 -5.61
N THR A 40 23.75 -16.15 -4.68
CA THR A 40 23.95 -14.70 -4.65
C THR A 40 24.55 -14.17 -5.94
N PHE A 41 25.58 -14.84 -6.48
CA PHE A 41 26.21 -14.42 -7.73
C PHE A 41 25.24 -14.53 -8.92
N ARG A 42 24.43 -15.59 -8.97
CA ARG A 42 23.40 -15.74 -10.01
C ARG A 42 22.30 -14.68 -9.88
N ILE A 43 21.90 -14.35 -8.65
CA ILE A 43 20.93 -13.28 -8.37
C ILE A 43 21.48 -11.94 -8.88
N PHE A 44 22.73 -11.62 -8.55
CA PHE A 44 23.40 -10.42 -9.03
C PHE A 44 23.40 -10.31 -10.56
N LEU A 45 23.71 -11.41 -11.27
CA LEU A 45 23.64 -11.43 -12.73
C LEU A 45 22.20 -11.24 -13.25
N SER A 46 21.21 -11.86 -12.61
CA SER A 46 19.81 -11.70 -13.01
C SER A 46 19.25 -10.31 -12.75
N LEU A 47 19.72 -9.60 -11.72
CA LEU A 47 19.34 -8.20 -11.47
C LEU A 47 19.98 -7.25 -12.47
N LYS A 48 21.21 -7.52 -12.92
CA LYS A 48 21.81 -6.78 -14.04
C LYS A 48 20.99 -6.92 -15.31
N GLN A 49 20.49 -8.13 -15.60
CA GLN A 49 19.59 -8.35 -16.74
C GLN A 49 18.28 -7.57 -16.61
N LEU A 50 17.72 -7.45 -15.39
CA LEU A 50 16.52 -6.64 -15.13
C LEU A 50 16.77 -5.16 -15.46
N VAL A 51 17.86 -4.59 -14.93
CA VAL A 51 18.23 -3.18 -15.15
C VAL A 51 18.57 -2.88 -16.62
N GLU A 52 19.02 -3.88 -17.39
CA GLU A 52 19.24 -3.73 -18.83
C GLU A 52 17.92 -3.75 -19.65
N GLN A 53 16.84 -4.31 -19.11
CA GLN A 53 15.56 -4.50 -19.80
C GLN A 53 14.51 -3.44 -19.46
N GLN A 54 14.68 -2.74 -18.34
CA GLN A 54 13.69 -1.82 -17.76
C GLN A 54 14.35 -0.47 -17.45
N PRO A 55 13.61 0.66 -17.47
CA PRO A 55 14.13 2.01 -17.22
C PRO A 55 14.44 2.28 -15.74
N VAL A 56 15.24 1.42 -15.12
CA VAL A 56 15.52 1.44 -13.68
C VAL A 56 16.54 2.53 -13.31
N GLN A 57 16.20 3.29 -12.27
CA GLN A 57 17.08 4.24 -11.58
C GLN A 57 17.86 3.55 -10.45
N THR A 58 17.16 2.87 -9.54
CA THR A 58 17.75 2.11 -8.43
C THR A 58 17.17 0.70 -8.37
N CYS A 59 17.99 -0.29 -8.06
CA CYS A 59 17.58 -1.68 -7.94
C CYS A 59 18.22 -2.33 -6.72
N ARG A 60 17.40 -2.73 -5.75
CA ARG A 60 17.84 -3.37 -4.51
C ARG A 60 17.31 -4.81 -4.44
N PHE A 61 18.14 -5.72 -3.96
CA PHE A 61 17.67 -7.08 -3.66
C PHE A 61 16.94 -7.09 -2.32
N TRP A 62 15.61 -7.09 -2.35
CA TRP A 62 14.77 -7.06 -1.15
C TRP A 62 14.88 -8.36 -0.34
N GLY A 63 14.92 -9.50 -1.04
CA GLY A 63 15.06 -10.79 -0.39
C GLY A 63 14.40 -11.97 -1.10
N LYS A 64 14.06 -13.00 -0.32
CA LYS A 64 13.52 -14.28 -0.80
C LYS A 64 12.33 -14.73 0.04
N ILE A 65 11.20 -14.95 -0.62
CA ILE A 65 10.00 -15.54 -0.02
C ILE A 65 9.91 -17.01 -0.39
N LEU A 66 9.76 -17.86 0.63
CA LEU A 66 9.66 -19.30 0.46
C LEU A 66 8.24 -19.69 0.08
N GLY A 67 8.13 -20.58 -0.92
CA GLY A 67 6.86 -21.15 -1.34
C GLY A 67 6.89 -22.68 -1.33
N LEU A 68 5.72 -23.29 -1.46
CA LEU A 68 5.53 -24.74 -1.40
C LEU A 68 6.09 -25.45 -2.63
N GLN A 69 5.97 -24.86 -3.81
CA GLN A 69 6.46 -25.43 -5.07
C GLN A 69 7.67 -24.67 -5.60
N ARG A 70 7.61 -23.34 -5.59
CA ARG A 70 8.71 -22.45 -6.00
C ARG A 70 8.84 -21.30 -5.00
N ASN A 71 10.05 -20.78 -4.89
CA ASN A 71 10.32 -19.58 -4.12
C ASN A 71 10.15 -18.34 -4.99
N TYR A 72 10.12 -17.16 -4.38
CA TYR A 72 10.19 -15.87 -5.05
C TYR A 72 11.44 -15.14 -4.59
N LEU A 73 12.26 -14.73 -5.54
CA LEU A 73 13.28 -13.71 -5.38
C LEU A 73 12.63 -12.38 -5.68
N VAL A 74 12.85 -11.38 -4.82
CA VAL A 74 12.19 -10.08 -4.91
C VAL A 74 13.25 -9.00 -5.11
N ALA A 75 13.06 -8.20 -6.14
CA ALA A 75 13.80 -6.98 -6.42
C ALA A 75 12.90 -5.78 -6.14
N GLU A 76 13.41 -4.82 -5.39
CA GLU A 76 12.80 -3.51 -5.15
C GLU A 76 13.46 -2.53 -6.11
N VAL A 77 12.65 -1.74 -6.81
CA VAL A 77 13.08 -0.94 -7.96
C VAL A 77 12.41 0.43 -7.90
N GLU A 78 13.18 1.46 -8.23
CA GLU A 78 12.65 2.78 -8.60
C GLU A 78 12.92 3.00 -10.08
N PHE A 79 11.90 3.44 -10.82
CA PHE A 79 12.05 3.87 -12.21
C PHE A 79 12.55 5.31 -12.29
N ARG A 80 13.13 5.68 -13.43
CA ARG A 80 13.42 7.08 -13.72
C ARG A 80 12.12 7.88 -13.77
N GLU A 81 12.15 9.12 -13.30
CA GLU A 81 11.00 10.03 -13.34
C GLU A 81 10.39 10.10 -14.75
N GLY A 82 9.06 10.00 -14.84
CA GLY A 82 8.27 10.06 -16.07
C GLY A 82 8.02 8.72 -16.79
N GLU A 83 8.82 7.67 -16.56
CA GLU A 83 8.65 6.38 -17.27
C GLU A 83 7.64 5.45 -16.58
N GLU A 84 7.25 5.76 -15.34
CA GLU A 84 6.30 4.97 -14.56
C GLU A 84 4.85 5.43 -14.78
N GLU A 85 4.65 6.73 -14.96
CA GLU A 85 3.35 7.35 -15.27
C GLU A 85 2.82 6.83 -16.63
N GLU A 86 3.68 6.75 -17.65
CA GLU A 86 3.32 6.18 -18.96
C GLU A 86 2.85 4.71 -18.85
N GLU A 87 3.51 3.88 -18.03
CA GLU A 87 3.09 2.49 -17.82
C GLU A 87 1.79 2.37 -17.01
N GLU A 88 1.52 3.30 -16.10
CA GLU A 88 0.28 3.32 -15.32
C GLU A 88 -0.90 3.76 -16.17
N GLU A 89 -0.75 4.82 -16.96
CA GLU A 89 -1.77 5.26 -17.93
C GLU A 89 -2.09 4.13 -18.92
N GLU A 90 -1.08 3.47 -19.49
CA GLU A 90 -1.29 2.32 -20.38
C GLU A 90 -2.01 1.15 -19.66
N ALA A 91 -1.72 0.92 -18.38
CA ALA A 91 -2.36 -0.14 -17.61
C ALA A 91 -3.82 0.19 -17.25
N GLU A 92 -4.12 1.45 -16.96
CA GLU A 92 -5.48 1.93 -16.71
C GLU A 92 -6.33 1.89 -17.97
N GLU A 93 -5.82 2.38 -19.10
CA GLU A 93 -6.50 2.28 -20.39
C GLU A 93 -6.82 0.82 -20.77
N LEU A 94 -5.92 -0.12 -20.44
CA LEU A 94 -6.15 -1.56 -20.67
C LEU A 94 -7.24 -2.15 -19.74
N VAL A 95 -7.37 -1.64 -18.52
CA VAL A 95 -8.40 -2.08 -17.57
C VAL A 95 -9.77 -1.48 -17.95
N GLU A 96 -9.80 -0.21 -18.33
CA GLU A 96 -11.00 0.45 -18.86
C GLU A 96 -11.46 -0.19 -20.17
N GLY A 97 -10.53 -0.48 -21.09
CA GLY A 97 -10.81 -1.17 -22.35
C GLY A 97 -11.24 -2.64 -22.17
N ALA A 98 -10.95 -3.27 -21.03
CA ALA A 98 -11.45 -4.60 -20.68
C ALA A 98 -12.79 -4.57 -19.91
N GLY A 99 -13.13 -3.43 -19.30
CA GLY A 99 -14.39 -3.18 -18.58
C GLY A 99 -15.60 -3.00 -19.50
N ASP A 100 -15.39 -2.56 -20.74
CA ASP A 100 -16.44 -2.32 -21.74
C ASP A 100 -16.97 -3.63 -22.39
N GLY A 101 -16.42 -4.79 -22.02
CA GLY A 101 -16.75 -6.09 -22.62
C GLY A 101 -17.88 -6.89 -21.96
N MET A 102 -18.55 -6.37 -20.92
CA MET A 102 -19.57 -7.12 -20.16
C MET A 102 -20.87 -6.36 -19.82
N GLN A 103 -21.17 -5.25 -20.52
CA GLN A 103 -22.53 -4.71 -20.59
C GLN A 103 -23.10 -4.97 -21.99
N GLY A 104 -23.60 -6.20 -22.18
CA GLY A 104 -24.11 -6.64 -23.46
C GLY A 104 -25.04 -7.82 -23.32
N PHE A 105 -26.04 -7.72 -22.44
CA PHE A 105 -27.19 -8.62 -22.45
C PHE A 105 -28.45 -7.90 -21.97
N GLY A 106 -29.24 -7.42 -22.92
CA GLY A 106 -30.70 -7.41 -22.76
C GLY A 106 -31.43 -6.07 -22.91
N GLU A 107 -31.11 -5.21 -23.87
CA GLU A 107 -32.10 -4.27 -24.39
C GLU A 107 -32.92 -4.98 -25.48
N GLU A 108 -34.01 -5.64 -25.07
CA GLU A 108 -35.14 -5.81 -25.98
C GLU A 108 -35.91 -4.49 -25.99
N GLU A 109 -35.83 -3.76 -27.11
CA GLU A 109 -36.84 -2.75 -27.46
C GLU A 109 -38.21 -3.43 -27.50
N GLY A 110 -38.93 -3.34 -26.39
CA GLY A 110 -40.35 -3.64 -26.30
C GLY A 110 -41.12 -2.34 -26.47
N GLU A 111 -41.84 -2.24 -27.59
CA GLU A 111 -42.83 -1.20 -27.86
C GLU A 111 -43.74 -0.92 -26.64
N GLU A 112 -44.00 0.36 -26.42
CA GLU A 112 -44.96 0.92 -25.47
C GLU A 112 -46.28 0.13 -25.48
N ASP A 113 -46.53 -0.63 -24.42
CA ASP A 113 -47.88 -1.06 -24.02
C ASP A 113 -48.15 -0.42 -22.64
N GLU A 114 -48.59 0.84 -22.67
CA GLU A 114 -49.23 1.54 -21.55
C GLU A 114 -50.48 0.77 -21.12
N GLU A 115 -50.34 -0.28 -20.29
CA GLU A 115 -51.42 -0.84 -19.42
C GLU A 115 -50.93 -2.14 -18.75
N LYS A 116 -49.92 -2.04 -17.88
CA LYS A 116 -49.69 -2.89 -16.69
C LYS A 116 -48.38 -2.46 -16.03
N ALA A 117 -48.47 -1.44 -15.18
CA ALA A 117 -47.46 -1.22 -14.14
C ALA A 117 -47.49 -2.46 -13.24
N VAL A 118 -46.55 -3.38 -13.46
CA VAL A 118 -46.27 -4.44 -12.50
C VAL A 118 -45.57 -3.75 -11.34
N ASP A 119 -46.13 -3.82 -10.13
CA ASP A 119 -45.49 -3.31 -8.91
C ASP A 119 -44.10 -3.93 -8.77
N GLU A 120 -43.07 -3.20 -9.20
CA GLU A 120 -41.69 -3.55 -8.92
C GLU A 120 -41.42 -3.22 -7.46
N PRO A 121 -40.89 -4.16 -6.66
CA PRO A 121 -40.57 -3.88 -5.27
C PRO A 121 -39.56 -2.72 -5.19
N PRO A 122 -39.63 -1.90 -4.13
CA PRO A 122 -38.71 -0.78 -3.96
C PRO A 122 -37.27 -1.28 -4.04
N LYS A 123 -36.46 -0.59 -4.84
CA LYS A 123 -35.03 -0.88 -4.96
C LYS A 123 -34.38 -0.64 -3.60
N PRO A 124 -33.46 -1.52 -3.16
CA PRO A 124 -32.77 -1.32 -1.90
C PRO A 124 -31.96 -0.02 -1.96
N THR A 125 -32.18 0.88 -0.99
CA THR A 125 -31.42 2.13 -0.80
C THR A 125 -30.05 1.90 -0.15
N TRP A 126 -29.59 0.64 -0.09
CA TRP A 126 -28.31 0.30 0.52
C TRP A 126 -27.17 0.69 -0.41
N LYS A 127 -26.41 1.73 -0.04
CA LYS A 127 -25.12 2.07 -0.64
C LYS A 127 -24.02 1.22 0.02
N PRO A 128 -23.12 0.58 -0.75
CA PRO A 128 -21.98 -0.14 -0.17
C PRO A 128 -21.08 0.83 0.60
N PRO A 129 -20.36 0.37 1.63
CA PRO A 129 -19.41 1.22 2.35
C PRO A 129 -18.38 1.83 1.39
N PRO A 130 -17.98 3.10 1.61
CA PRO A 130 -17.02 3.78 0.75
C PRO A 130 -15.71 3.00 0.68
N VAL A 131 -15.17 2.86 -0.54
CA VAL A 131 -13.93 2.13 -0.78
C VAL A 131 -12.76 3.09 -0.60
N ILE A 132 -11.88 2.77 0.34
CA ILE A 132 -10.67 3.58 0.56
C ILE A 132 -9.81 3.54 -0.71
N PRO A 133 -9.45 4.70 -1.29
CA PRO A 133 -8.69 4.76 -2.53
C PRO A 133 -7.27 4.20 -2.34
N ARG A 134 -6.70 3.69 -3.43
CA ARG A 134 -5.31 3.25 -3.45
C ARG A 134 -4.37 4.45 -3.40
N GLU A 135 -3.16 4.25 -2.90
CA GLU A 135 -2.09 5.26 -2.98
C GLU A 135 -1.50 5.27 -4.38
N ASP A 136 -1.20 6.46 -4.88
CA ASP A 136 -0.63 6.68 -6.21
C ASP A 136 0.79 6.11 -6.31
N SER A 137 1.30 6.02 -7.54
CA SER A 137 2.70 5.68 -7.77
C SER A 137 3.63 6.55 -6.94
N ARG A 138 4.74 5.98 -6.48
CA ARG A 138 5.79 6.70 -5.73
C ARG A 138 5.39 7.24 -4.35
N THR A 139 4.14 7.02 -3.92
CA THR A 139 3.66 7.44 -2.60
C THR A 139 3.42 6.25 -1.67
N GLY A 140 3.61 6.46 -0.36
CA GLY A 140 3.22 5.51 0.67
C GLY A 140 3.72 4.07 0.48
N ALA A 141 2.79 3.13 0.53
CA ALA A 141 3.02 1.70 0.34
C ALA A 141 3.36 1.35 -1.13
N ASN A 142 3.12 2.27 -2.07
CA ASN A 142 3.41 2.18 -3.51
C ASN A 142 4.65 2.98 -3.93
N LYS A 143 5.47 3.45 -2.98
CA LYS A 143 6.74 4.16 -3.24
C LYS A 143 7.70 3.43 -4.17
N TYR A 144 7.75 2.11 -4.06
CA TYR A 144 8.66 1.25 -4.81
C TYR A 144 7.91 0.24 -5.68
N LEU A 145 8.47 -0.05 -6.84
CA LEU A 145 8.07 -1.16 -7.69
C LEU A 145 8.77 -2.44 -7.25
N TYR A 146 8.04 -3.55 -7.33
CA TYR A 146 8.57 -4.85 -6.94
C TYR A 146 8.52 -5.81 -8.11
N PHE A 147 9.68 -6.35 -8.47
CA PHE A 147 9.82 -7.39 -9.47
C PHE A 147 10.11 -8.73 -8.80
N VAL A 148 9.48 -9.79 -9.29
CA VAL A 148 9.66 -11.13 -8.75
C VAL A 148 10.16 -12.11 -9.79
N CYS A 149 10.97 -13.06 -9.33
CA CYS A 149 11.54 -14.10 -10.16
C CYS A 149 11.61 -15.42 -9.37
N ASN A 150 11.22 -16.55 -9.97
CA ASN A 150 11.24 -17.82 -9.24
C ASN A 150 12.66 -18.41 -9.09
N GLU A 151 13.49 -18.23 -10.12
CA GLU A 151 14.84 -18.79 -10.20
C GLU A 151 15.74 -17.81 -10.94
N PRO A 152 16.99 -17.59 -10.49
CA PRO A 152 17.89 -16.65 -11.16
C PRO A 152 18.03 -16.96 -12.66
N GLY A 153 17.79 -15.96 -13.51
CA GLY A 153 17.86 -16.06 -14.97
C GLY A 153 16.53 -16.38 -15.67
N ARG A 154 15.44 -16.56 -14.91
CA ARG A 154 14.07 -16.48 -15.46
C ARG A 154 13.67 -15.01 -15.65
N PRO A 155 12.67 -14.72 -16.51
CA PRO A 155 12.14 -13.37 -16.62
C PRO A 155 11.63 -12.87 -15.28
N TRP A 156 11.82 -11.58 -15.03
CA TRP A 156 11.26 -10.88 -13.89
C TRP A 156 9.85 -10.42 -14.22
N THR A 157 8.92 -10.59 -13.30
CA THR A 157 7.52 -10.16 -13.44
C THR A 157 7.27 -9.00 -12.49
N LYS A 158 6.78 -7.87 -13.00
CA LYS A 158 6.34 -6.72 -12.19
C LYS A 158 5.13 -7.15 -11.35
N LEU A 159 5.14 -6.87 -10.05
CA LEU A 159 3.98 -7.02 -9.19
C LEU A 159 3.06 -5.82 -9.35
N PRO A 160 1.73 -6.00 -9.25
CA PRO A 160 0.79 -4.89 -9.29
C PRO A 160 0.96 -3.98 -8.06
N HIS A 161 0.44 -2.76 -8.14
CA HIS A 161 0.31 -1.87 -6.99
C HIS A 161 -0.61 -2.49 -5.93
N VAL A 162 -0.35 -2.14 -4.66
CA VAL A 162 -1.14 -2.66 -3.55
C VAL A 162 -2.30 -1.72 -3.24
N THR A 163 -3.45 -2.29 -2.90
CA THR A 163 -4.59 -1.53 -2.40
C THR A 163 -4.76 -1.67 -0.89
N PRO A 164 -5.37 -0.69 -0.20
CA PRO A 164 -5.60 -0.78 1.26
C PRO A 164 -6.44 -2.01 1.62
N ALA A 165 -7.46 -2.32 0.82
CA ALA A 165 -8.30 -3.51 1.00
C ALA A 165 -7.48 -4.82 0.96
N GLN A 166 -6.47 -4.91 0.09
CA GLN A 166 -5.55 -6.07 0.06
C GLN A 166 -4.72 -6.16 1.33
N ILE A 167 -4.16 -5.04 1.83
CA ILE A 167 -3.37 -5.03 3.07
C ILE A 167 -4.22 -5.43 4.28
N VAL A 168 -5.41 -4.84 4.40
CA VAL A 168 -6.36 -5.13 5.50
C VAL A 168 -6.77 -6.59 5.50
N ASN A 169 -7.13 -7.16 4.34
CA ASN A 169 -7.50 -8.56 4.25
C ASN A 169 -6.30 -9.49 4.42
N ALA A 170 -5.11 -9.12 3.96
CA ALA A 170 -3.87 -9.86 4.21
C ALA A 170 -3.53 -9.98 5.71
N ARG A 171 -3.89 -8.98 6.53
CA ARG A 171 -3.73 -9.03 8.00
C ARG A 171 -4.61 -10.09 8.65
N LYS A 172 -5.77 -10.40 8.05
CA LYS A 172 -6.79 -11.32 8.59
C LYS A 172 -6.58 -12.78 8.16
N ILE A 173 -5.69 -13.04 7.19
CA ILE A 173 -5.47 -14.38 6.62
C ILE A 173 -4.02 -14.84 6.79
N LYS A 174 -3.82 -16.17 6.83
CA LYS A 174 -2.50 -16.80 6.86
C LYS A 174 -2.42 -17.91 5.83
N LYS A 175 -1.68 -17.67 4.74
CA LYS A 175 -1.54 -18.60 3.61
C LYS A 175 -0.07 -18.81 3.26
N PHE A 176 0.30 -20.04 2.90
CA PHE A 176 1.60 -20.33 2.31
C PHE A 176 1.56 -20.00 0.83
N PHE A 177 2.64 -19.42 0.32
CA PHE A 177 2.82 -19.17 -1.11
C PHE A 177 3.00 -20.47 -1.87
N THR A 178 2.39 -20.60 -3.04
CA THR A 178 2.58 -21.76 -3.90
C THR A 178 3.82 -21.63 -4.77
N GLY A 179 4.19 -20.40 -5.15
CA GLY A 179 5.23 -20.16 -6.15
C GLY A 179 4.68 -19.91 -7.56
N ASN A 180 3.35 -19.78 -7.70
CA ASN A 180 2.67 -19.34 -8.91
C ASN A 180 1.80 -18.11 -8.63
N LEU A 181 2.11 -17.00 -9.32
CA LEU A 181 1.49 -15.68 -9.14
C LEU A 181 -0.01 -15.65 -9.46
N ASP A 182 -0.46 -16.47 -10.40
CA ASP A 182 -1.86 -16.51 -10.86
C ASP A 182 -2.78 -17.34 -9.95
N THR A 183 -2.24 -17.93 -8.88
CA THR A 183 -3.02 -18.81 -8.00
C THR A 183 -4.07 -17.99 -7.22
N PRO A 184 -5.37 -18.34 -7.27
CA PRO A 184 -6.38 -17.62 -6.50
C PRO A 184 -6.22 -17.87 -4.99
N ILE A 185 -6.35 -16.82 -4.18
CA ILE A 185 -6.30 -16.92 -2.72
C ILE A 185 -7.69 -17.25 -2.16
N VAL A 186 -7.92 -18.52 -1.87
CA VAL A 186 -9.17 -18.98 -1.25
C VAL A 186 -9.10 -18.82 0.27
N SER A 187 -9.68 -17.75 0.80
CA SER A 187 -9.70 -17.46 2.24
C SER A 187 -11.05 -16.91 2.72
N TYR A 188 -11.24 -16.90 4.03
CA TYR A 188 -12.26 -16.12 4.69
C TYR A 188 -11.57 -15.24 5.75
N PRO A 189 -11.71 -13.90 5.70
CA PRO A 189 -12.42 -13.11 4.69
C PRO A 189 -11.88 -13.30 3.26
N PRO A 190 -12.69 -13.07 2.22
CA PRO A 190 -12.25 -13.19 0.83
C PRO A 190 -11.12 -12.19 0.55
N PHE A 191 -10.08 -12.64 -0.12
CA PHE A 191 -8.94 -11.79 -0.47
C PHE A 191 -9.15 -11.22 -1.89
N PRO A 192 -9.08 -9.89 -2.08
CA PRO A 192 -9.28 -9.26 -3.38
C PRO A 192 -8.01 -9.38 -4.24
N GLY A 193 -7.85 -10.50 -4.94
CA GLY A 193 -6.76 -10.72 -5.90
C GLY A 193 -6.19 -12.13 -5.91
N THR A 194 -5.08 -12.30 -6.63
CA THR A 194 -4.34 -13.57 -6.74
C THR A 194 -3.16 -13.61 -5.76
N GLU A 195 -2.34 -14.65 -5.87
CA GLU A 195 -1.09 -14.77 -5.12
C GLU A 195 -0.14 -13.60 -5.38
N ALA A 196 -0.16 -12.99 -6.57
CA ALA A 196 0.62 -11.78 -6.88
C ALA A 196 0.25 -10.61 -5.95
N ASN A 197 -1.04 -10.32 -5.79
CA ASN A 197 -1.53 -9.25 -4.91
C ASN A 197 -1.26 -9.59 -3.44
N TYR A 198 -1.41 -10.86 -3.04
CA TYR A 198 -1.08 -11.28 -1.68
C TYR A 198 0.42 -11.16 -1.38
N LEU A 199 1.27 -11.53 -2.34
CA LEU A 199 2.72 -11.38 -2.24
C LEU A 199 3.11 -9.90 -2.10
N ARG A 200 2.54 -9.04 -2.95
CA ARG A 200 2.74 -7.59 -2.87
C ARG A 200 2.30 -7.01 -1.52
N ALA A 201 1.13 -7.41 -1.02
CA ALA A 201 0.63 -6.98 0.29
C ALA A 201 1.53 -7.47 1.44
N GLN A 202 2.06 -8.69 1.36
CA GLN A 202 3.03 -9.18 2.35
C GLN A 202 4.35 -8.42 2.29
N ILE A 203 4.86 -8.10 1.09
CA ILE A 203 6.07 -7.29 0.92
C ILE A 203 5.88 -5.92 1.55
N ALA A 204 4.77 -5.21 1.26
CA ALA A 204 4.45 -3.91 1.86
C ALA A 204 4.50 -3.96 3.39
N ARG A 205 3.80 -4.95 3.98
CA ARG A 205 3.71 -5.14 5.43
C ARG A 205 5.05 -5.49 6.09
N ILE A 206 5.91 -6.24 5.39
CA ILE A 206 7.24 -6.62 5.87
C ILE A 206 8.17 -5.41 5.77
N SER A 207 8.22 -4.72 4.62
CA SER A 207 9.05 -3.53 4.43
C SER A 207 8.75 -2.49 5.52
N ALA A 208 7.48 -2.09 5.64
CA ALA A 208 7.01 -1.10 6.62
C ALA A 208 7.28 -1.45 8.09
N GLY A 209 7.52 -2.74 8.41
CA GLY A 209 7.76 -3.19 9.78
C GLY A 209 9.17 -3.68 10.04
N THR A 210 10.07 -3.68 9.05
CA THR A 210 11.39 -4.32 9.20
C THR A 210 12.55 -3.61 8.54
N HIS A 211 12.32 -2.62 7.68
CA HIS A 211 13.40 -1.85 7.07
C HIS A 211 13.91 -0.81 8.06
N VAL A 212 15.12 -1.04 8.54
CA VAL A 212 15.74 -0.25 9.61
C VAL A 212 17.13 0.22 9.23
N SER A 213 17.54 1.36 9.77
CA SER A 213 18.85 1.96 9.55
C SER A 213 19.46 2.41 10.88
N PRO A 214 20.79 2.52 10.97
CA PRO A 214 21.44 3.17 12.10
C PRO A 214 20.92 4.61 12.28
N LEU A 215 20.75 5.03 13.54
CA LEU A 215 20.35 6.40 13.89
C LEU A 215 21.32 7.41 13.26
N GLY A 216 20.77 8.43 12.60
CA GLY A 216 21.55 9.49 11.95
C GLY A 216 22.15 9.12 10.58
N PHE A 217 21.88 7.91 10.06
CA PHE A 217 22.23 7.58 8.68
C PHE A 217 21.41 8.39 7.67
N TYR A 218 20.10 8.51 7.92
CA TYR A 218 19.20 9.37 7.17
C TYR A 218 18.86 10.61 7.99
N GLN A 219 18.61 11.72 7.30
CA GLN A 219 18.10 12.97 7.85
C GLN A 219 16.97 13.50 6.98
N PHE A 220 16.14 14.36 7.53
CA PHE A 220 15.15 15.09 6.75
C PHE A 220 15.83 16.29 6.06
N GLY A 221 15.43 16.61 4.83
CA GLY A 221 15.97 17.74 4.08
C GLY A 221 15.60 19.08 4.72
N GLU A 222 16.48 20.08 4.60
CA GLU A 222 16.30 21.43 5.19
C GLU A 222 15.09 22.21 4.61
N GLU A 223 14.58 21.84 3.43
CA GLU A 223 13.48 22.54 2.75
C GLU A 223 12.07 22.07 3.16
N GLU A 224 11.94 20.93 3.86
CA GLU A 224 10.67 20.38 4.34
C GLU A 224 10.38 20.72 5.83
N ASP A 225 11.16 21.63 6.42
CA ASP A 225 11.04 21.98 7.84
C ASP A 225 9.81 22.86 8.17
N ASP A 226 9.08 23.37 7.16
CA ASP A 226 8.02 24.39 7.34
C ASP A 226 6.57 23.94 7.04
N GLU A 227 6.34 22.72 6.56
CA GLU A 227 4.97 22.20 6.34
C GLU A 227 4.60 21.18 7.42
N GLU A 228 4.00 21.66 8.51
CA GLU A 228 3.11 20.83 9.33
C GLU A 228 1.92 20.43 8.45
N GLU A 229 2.11 19.40 7.61
CA GLU A 229 1.06 18.86 6.74
C GLU A 229 -0.18 18.52 7.59
N GLU A 230 -1.31 19.10 7.19
CA GLU A 230 -2.63 19.04 7.85
C GLU A 230 -3.26 17.64 7.72
N GLY A 231 -2.51 16.58 8.02
CA GLY A 231 -2.91 15.19 7.75
C GLY A 231 -2.29 14.13 8.67
N GLY A 232 -1.49 14.51 9.66
CA GLY A 232 -0.90 13.57 10.63
C GLY A 232 0.13 12.60 10.03
N ALA A 233 0.41 12.70 8.73
CA ALA A 233 1.58 12.11 8.09
C ALA A 233 2.78 12.98 8.46
N GLY A 234 3.63 12.51 9.37
CA GLY A 234 4.93 13.14 9.53
C GLY A 234 5.75 12.95 8.26
N ARG A 235 6.64 13.89 7.95
CA ARG A 235 7.61 13.92 6.83
C ARG A 235 7.75 12.62 6.02
N ASP A 236 7.53 12.73 4.72
CA ASP A 236 7.46 11.60 3.79
C ASP A 236 8.77 11.31 3.03
N SER A 237 9.69 12.27 3.03
CA SER A 237 10.98 12.16 2.36
C SER A 237 12.15 12.19 3.34
N TYR A 238 13.31 11.67 2.93
CA TYR A 238 14.54 11.69 3.70
C TYR A 238 15.74 11.59 2.74
N GLU A 239 16.88 12.10 3.19
CA GLU A 239 18.15 12.08 2.46
C GLU A 239 19.26 11.38 3.25
N GLU A 240 20.25 10.84 2.54
CA GLU A 240 21.45 10.27 3.16
C GLU A 240 22.29 11.37 3.81
N ASN A 241 22.61 11.20 5.10
CA ASN A 241 23.46 12.14 5.82
C ASN A 241 24.94 11.98 5.39
N PRO A 242 25.54 12.97 4.69
CA PRO A 242 26.93 12.88 4.23
C PRO A 242 27.95 12.84 5.39
N ASP A 243 27.58 13.39 6.54
CA ASP A 243 28.40 13.52 7.74
C ASP A 243 28.29 12.31 8.68
N PHE A 244 27.52 11.28 8.31
CA PHE A 244 27.41 10.07 9.11
C PHE A 244 28.75 9.32 9.24
N GLU A 245 29.29 9.23 10.45
CA GLU A 245 30.57 8.57 10.72
C GLU A 245 30.45 7.06 11.04
N GLY A 246 29.23 6.57 11.30
CA GLY A 246 28.97 5.22 11.76
C GLY A 246 28.94 5.08 13.28
N ILE A 247 27.95 4.34 13.78
CA ILE A 247 27.85 4.00 15.21
C ILE A 247 28.69 2.75 15.48
N PRO A 248 29.49 2.70 16.56
CA PRO A 248 30.23 1.49 16.94
C PRO A 248 29.30 0.27 17.10
N VAL A 249 29.73 -0.89 16.59
CA VAL A 249 28.91 -2.12 16.59
C VAL A 249 28.48 -2.59 17.99
N ALA A 250 29.25 -2.28 19.03
CA ALA A 250 28.89 -2.56 20.41
C ALA A 250 27.67 -1.72 20.86
N GLU A 251 27.66 -0.43 20.53
CA GLU A 251 26.56 0.48 20.88
C GLU A 251 25.29 0.14 20.11
N LEU A 252 25.41 -0.27 18.84
CA LEU A 252 24.29 -0.76 18.03
C LEU A 252 23.64 -2.02 18.60
N VAL A 253 24.38 -2.84 19.35
CA VAL A 253 23.86 -4.06 19.97
C VAL A 253 23.36 -3.81 21.39
N ASP A 254 24.00 -2.90 22.12
CA ASP A 254 23.65 -2.57 23.50
C ASP A 254 22.34 -1.76 23.59
N SER A 255 22.04 -0.92 22.59
CA SER A 255 20.83 -0.08 22.58
C SER A 255 20.08 -0.17 21.26
N LEU A 256 18.81 -0.57 21.33
CA LEU A 256 17.89 -0.55 20.19
C LEU A 256 17.50 0.87 19.76
N ALA A 257 17.74 1.88 20.60
CA ALA A 257 17.52 3.29 20.23
C ALA A 257 18.47 3.78 19.12
N ASN A 258 19.57 3.05 18.87
CA ASN A 258 20.52 3.35 17.80
C ASN A 258 20.06 2.82 16.43
N TRP A 259 18.87 2.23 16.36
CA TRP A 259 18.23 1.78 15.13
C TRP A 259 16.89 2.48 14.97
N VAL A 260 16.59 2.92 13.76
CA VAL A 260 15.35 3.63 13.42
C VAL A 260 14.69 3.01 12.21
N HIS A 261 13.36 3.08 12.12
CA HIS A 261 12.62 2.71 10.91
C HIS A 261 12.76 3.81 9.86
N HIS A 262 13.12 3.47 8.62
CA HIS A 262 13.21 4.43 7.50
C HIS A 262 12.12 4.21 6.43
N THR A 263 11.17 3.33 6.69
CA THR A 263 9.98 3.15 5.85
C THR A 263 8.74 3.61 6.61
N GLN A 264 7.80 4.23 5.92
CA GLN A 264 6.56 4.72 6.53
C GLN A 264 5.74 3.56 7.13
N HIS A 265 5.04 3.89 8.21
CA HIS A 265 4.15 2.95 8.88
C HIS A 265 2.84 2.80 8.12
N ILE A 266 2.39 1.56 7.90
CA ILE A 266 1.08 1.31 7.30
C ILE A 266 0.01 1.24 8.40
N LEU A 267 -0.90 2.22 8.41
CA LEU A 267 -2.01 2.37 9.34
C LEU A 267 -2.98 1.17 9.32
N PRO A 268 -3.80 0.97 10.38
CA PRO A 268 -4.89 -0.01 10.38
C PRO A 268 -5.80 0.05 9.14
N GLN A 269 -6.04 1.25 8.61
CA GLN A 269 -6.75 1.52 7.35
C GLN A 269 -6.12 0.82 6.12
N GLY A 270 -4.81 0.59 6.13
CA GLY A 270 -4.08 -0.06 5.03
C GLY A 270 -3.33 0.91 4.11
N ARG A 271 -3.29 2.20 4.45
CA ARG A 271 -2.49 3.26 3.82
C ARG A 271 -1.36 3.72 4.74
N CYS A 272 -0.38 4.44 4.21
CA CYS A 272 0.59 5.18 5.01
C CYS A 272 0.03 6.53 5.48
N THR A 273 -0.70 7.22 4.60
CA THR A 273 -1.38 8.48 4.90
C THR A 273 -2.87 8.24 5.13
N TRP A 274 -3.39 8.74 6.24
CA TRP A 274 -4.80 8.56 6.58
C TRP A 274 -5.68 9.37 5.63
N VAL A 275 -6.78 8.78 5.19
CA VAL A 275 -7.83 9.49 4.44
C VAL A 275 -9.17 9.28 5.12
N ASN A 276 -9.96 10.34 5.22
CA ASN A 276 -11.30 10.25 5.78
C ASN A 276 -12.21 9.44 4.84
N PRO A 277 -12.75 8.28 5.27
CA PRO A 277 -13.63 7.48 4.42
C PRO A 277 -14.97 8.16 4.12
N ASN A 278 -15.37 9.13 4.93
CA ASN A 278 -16.66 9.84 4.82
C ASN A 278 -16.53 11.19 4.11
N GLN A 279 -15.30 11.59 3.72
CA GLN A 279 -15.11 12.78 2.92
C GLN A 279 -15.55 12.48 1.50
N LYS A 280 -16.64 13.11 1.06
CA LYS A 280 -17.10 13.07 -0.33
C LYS A 280 -16.00 13.63 -1.22
N SER A 281 -15.79 13.05 -2.40
CA SER A 281 -14.96 13.69 -3.43
C SER A 281 -15.66 14.98 -3.91
N GLU A 282 -14.91 15.99 -4.35
CA GLU A 282 -15.49 17.23 -4.92
C GLU A 282 -16.51 16.91 -6.04
N GLU A 283 -16.27 15.86 -6.83
CA GLU A 283 -17.21 15.35 -7.87
C GLU A 283 -18.53 14.77 -7.32
N GLU A 284 -18.57 14.31 -6.06
CA GLU A 284 -19.81 13.84 -5.40
C GLU A 284 -20.52 14.98 -4.63
N GLU A 285 -19.84 16.11 -4.41
CA GLU A 285 -20.45 17.34 -3.87
C GLU A 285 -21.15 18.16 -4.97
N GLU A 286 -20.66 18.15 -6.21
CA GLU A 286 -21.33 18.80 -7.36
C GLU A 286 -22.65 18.12 -7.79
N LEU A 287 -22.87 16.85 -7.44
CA LEU A 287 -24.05 16.08 -7.86
C LEU A 287 -25.28 16.24 -6.94
N GLY A 288 -25.34 17.28 -6.11
CA GLY A 288 -26.59 17.77 -5.52
C GLY A 288 -27.42 16.76 -4.71
N GLU A 289 -26.87 15.63 -4.25
CA GLU A 289 -27.63 14.69 -3.42
C GLU A 289 -27.81 15.29 -2.01
N GLU A 290 -28.79 16.18 -1.87
CA GLU A 290 -29.47 16.53 -0.62
C GLU A 290 -30.22 15.29 -0.08
N GLU A 291 -29.49 14.24 0.32
CA GLU A 291 -30.09 13.20 1.16
C GLU A 291 -30.21 13.73 2.60
N GLU A 292 -31.46 13.78 3.06
CA GLU A 292 -31.89 14.04 4.43
C GLU A 292 -30.87 13.53 5.45
N LYS A 293 -30.57 14.38 6.46
CA LYS A 293 -29.86 14.07 7.72
C LYS A 293 -29.98 12.60 8.16
N ALA A 294 -29.19 11.73 7.57
CA ALA A 294 -28.89 10.42 8.11
C ALA A 294 -27.98 10.67 9.31
N ASP A 295 -28.25 9.96 10.40
CA ASP A 295 -27.56 10.04 11.70
C ASP A 295 -26.10 10.50 11.56
N ASP A 296 -25.76 11.56 12.30
CA ASP A 296 -24.41 12.14 12.51
C ASP A 296 -23.32 11.09 12.16
N PRO A 297 -22.65 11.20 11.00
CA PRO A 297 -21.70 10.17 10.58
C PRO A 297 -20.66 10.09 11.68
N GLU A 298 -20.59 8.93 12.35
CA GLU A 298 -19.72 8.69 13.49
C GLU A 298 -18.32 9.19 13.12
N GLU A 299 -17.87 10.30 13.73
CA GLU A 299 -16.59 10.94 13.38
C GLU A 299 -15.50 9.88 13.49
N VAL A 300 -14.97 9.45 12.35
CA VAL A 300 -13.95 8.41 12.32
C VAL A 300 -12.67 9.06 12.85
N GLU A 301 -12.23 8.65 14.04
CA GLU A 301 -11.00 9.14 14.63
C GLU A 301 -9.83 8.93 13.65
N GLN A 302 -9.07 10.00 13.39
CA GLN A 302 -7.90 9.95 12.52
C GLN A 302 -6.87 8.96 13.08
N GLU A 303 -6.44 8.02 12.24
CA GLU A 303 -5.40 7.06 12.62
C GLU A 303 -4.03 7.71 12.44
N ILE A 304 -3.27 7.89 13.52
CA ILE A 304 -1.92 8.46 13.49
C ILE A 304 -0.88 7.37 13.78
N GLY A 305 0.05 7.21 12.84
CA GLY A 305 1.20 6.30 12.96
C GLY A 305 2.43 6.96 13.62
N PRO A 306 3.44 6.17 14.02
CA PRO A 306 4.73 6.72 14.42
C PRO A 306 5.41 7.42 13.23
N PRO A 307 6.12 8.55 13.43
CA PRO A 307 6.80 9.26 12.36
C PRO A 307 7.97 8.46 11.78
N LEU A 308 8.46 8.87 10.61
CA LEU A 308 9.72 8.34 10.07
C LEU A 308 10.88 8.55 11.05
N LEU A 309 11.87 7.65 10.97
CA LEU A 309 13.05 7.64 11.82
C LEU A 309 12.75 7.43 13.32
N THR A 310 11.59 6.83 13.64
CA THR A 310 11.26 6.42 15.01
C THR A 310 12.19 5.28 15.49
N PRO A 311 12.78 5.36 16.70
CA PRO A 311 13.66 4.33 17.22
C PRO A 311 12.99 2.99 17.55
N LEU A 312 13.71 1.88 17.36
CA LEU A 312 13.20 0.52 17.65
C LEU A 312 12.93 0.25 19.14
N SER A 313 13.46 1.09 20.03
CA SER A 313 13.14 1.02 21.47
C SER A 313 11.68 1.38 21.78
N GLU A 314 10.98 2.04 20.85
CA GLU A 314 9.58 2.45 20.98
C GLU A 314 8.61 1.41 20.38
N ASP A 315 9.13 0.37 19.72
CA ASP A 315 8.29 -0.68 19.14
C ASP A 315 7.51 -1.46 20.21
N ALA A 316 6.24 -1.73 19.91
CA ALA A 316 5.37 -2.49 20.79
C ALA A 316 5.88 -3.91 21.06
N GLU A 317 5.85 -4.32 22.33
CA GLU A 317 6.21 -5.68 22.73
C GLU A 317 5.23 -6.73 22.21
N ILE A 318 5.76 -7.91 21.87
CA ILE A 318 4.97 -9.05 21.41
C ILE A 318 4.62 -9.91 22.63
N LEU A 319 3.51 -9.60 23.32
CA LEU A 319 3.05 -10.35 24.50
C LEU A 319 4.19 -10.55 25.53
N GLN A 320 4.91 -9.47 25.86
CA GLN A 320 6.09 -9.42 26.77
C GLN A 320 7.42 -9.90 26.18
N LEU A 321 7.49 -10.15 24.87
CA LEU A 321 8.75 -10.38 24.16
C LEU A 321 9.19 -9.12 23.43
N ALA A 322 10.50 -8.86 23.46
CA ALA A 322 11.08 -7.77 22.68
C ALA A 322 10.83 -8.00 21.18
N PRO A 323 10.38 -6.96 20.43
CA PRO A 323 10.09 -7.08 19.00
C PRO A 323 11.36 -7.34 18.16
N TRP A 324 12.53 -6.99 18.70
CA TRP A 324 13.81 -7.12 18.04
C TRP A 324 14.84 -7.85 18.91
N THR A 325 15.85 -8.43 18.27
CA THR A 325 17.02 -8.98 18.97
C THR A 325 18.28 -8.56 18.23
N ALA A 326 19.13 -7.79 18.91
CA ALA A 326 20.44 -7.41 18.42
C ALA A 326 21.53 -8.37 18.94
N ARG A 327 22.54 -8.64 18.13
CA ARG A 327 23.72 -9.43 18.50
C ARG A 327 24.92 -9.07 17.65
N LEU A 328 26.11 -9.34 18.15
CA LEU A 328 27.32 -9.32 17.34
C LEU A 328 27.41 -10.60 16.51
N SER A 329 27.98 -10.49 15.31
CA SER A 329 28.30 -11.65 14.46
C SER A 329 29.29 -12.61 15.15
N CYS A 330 30.30 -12.07 15.83
CA CYS A 330 31.32 -12.82 16.55
C CYS A 330 31.71 -12.13 17.87
N ALA A 331 31.38 -12.76 19.00
CA ALA A 331 31.77 -12.26 20.32
C ALA A 331 33.27 -12.43 20.65
N LEU A 332 33.99 -13.30 19.92
CA LEU A 332 35.42 -13.57 20.17
C LEU A 332 36.35 -12.52 19.57
N CYS A 333 35.92 -11.84 18.50
CA CYS A 333 36.68 -10.77 17.85
C CYS A 333 35.78 -9.56 17.56
N PRO A 334 35.34 -8.81 18.59
CA PRO A 334 34.42 -7.69 18.42
C PRO A 334 34.91 -6.62 17.43
N GLN A 335 36.23 -6.43 17.31
CA GLN A 335 36.84 -5.46 16.40
C GLN A 335 36.62 -5.74 14.90
N TYR A 336 36.26 -6.97 14.53
CA TYR A 336 35.91 -7.36 13.16
C TYR A 336 34.46 -7.83 13.06
N SER A 337 33.67 -7.63 14.12
CA SER A 337 32.29 -8.05 14.17
C SER A 337 31.38 -7.02 13.51
N VAL A 338 30.20 -7.49 13.14
CA VAL A 338 29.12 -6.70 12.55
C VAL A 338 27.96 -6.72 13.54
N ALA A 339 27.26 -5.59 13.67
CA ALA A 339 26.02 -5.56 14.43
C ALA A 339 24.92 -6.17 13.58
N VAL A 340 24.21 -7.16 14.14
CA VAL A 340 23.14 -7.89 13.46
C VAL A 340 21.88 -7.74 14.27
N ILE A 341 20.82 -7.27 13.63
CA ILE A 341 19.50 -7.19 14.23
C ILE A 341 18.54 -8.11 13.48
N ARG A 342 17.66 -8.79 14.23
CA ARG A 342 16.61 -9.64 13.66
C ARG A 342 15.25 -9.21 14.21
N SER A 343 14.23 -9.24 13.34
CA SER A 343 12.86 -9.05 13.79
C SER A 343 12.34 -10.34 14.40
N ASN A 344 11.78 -10.26 15.61
CA ASN A 344 11.03 -11.36 16.22
C ASN A 344 9.56 -11.35 15.72
N LEU A 345 9.05 -10.20 15.29
CA LEU A 345 7.70 -10.06 14.72
C LEU A 345 7.60 -10.63 13.31
N TRP A 346 8.65 -10.46 12.50
CA TRP A 346 8.75 -10.99 11.16
C TRP A 346 9.97 -11.93 11.04
N PRO A 347 9.81 -13.22 11.43
CA PRO A 347 10.87 -14.19 11.32
C PRO A 347 11.36 -14.29 9.87
N GLY A 348 12.65 -14.03 9.68
CA GLY A 348 13.26 -13.95 8.36
C GLY A 348 13.77 -12.56 8.00
N ALA A 349 13.33 -11.51 8.69
CA ALA A 349 13.86 -10.16 8.51
C ALA A 349 15.13 -9.93 9.35
N TYR A 350 16.19 -9.50 8.67
CA TYR A 350 17.48 -9.21 9.28
C TYR A 350 18.04 -7.91 8.72
N ALA A 351 18.77 -7.18 9.54
CA ALA A 351 19.62 -6.09 9.11
C ALA A 351 21.01 -6.23 9.71
N TYR A 352 22.02 -5.76 8.99
CA TYR A 352 23.37 -5.62 9.52
C TYR A 352 23.81 -4.16 9.49
N ALA A 353 24.73 -3.78 10.37
CA ALA A 353 25.42 -2.49 10.29
C ALA A 353 26.90 -2.62 10.72
N VAL A 354 27.78 -1.97 9.98
CA VAL A 354 29.23 -1.87 10.24
C VAL A 354 29.79 -0.58 9.64
N GLY A 355 30.31 0.30 10.51
CA GLY A 355 30.78 1.62 10.10
C GLY A 355 29.67 2.40 9.40
N ARG A 356 29.90 2.82 8.17
CA ARG A 356 28.94 3.56 7.32
C ARG A 356 28.07 2.67 6.44
N LYS A 357 28.12 1.35 6.60
CA LYS A 357 27.40 0.38 5.76
C LYS A 357 26.34 -0.31 6.58
N PHE A 358 25.14 -0.42 6.03
CA PHE A 358 24.07 -1.25 6.54
C PHE A 358 23.26 -1.81 5.37
N GLU A 359 22.48 -2.85 5.61
CA GLU A 359 21.57 -3.41 4.61
C GLU A 359 20.47 -4.19 5.34
N ASN A 360 19.28 -4.26 4.72
CA ASN A 360 18.16 -5.07 5.20
C ASN A 360 17.87 -6.20 4.20
N ILE A 361 17.52 -7.38 4.70
CA ILE A 361 17.13 -8.53 3.88
C ILE A 361 16.01 -9.32 4.55
N TYR A 362 15.07 -9.79 3.74
CA TYR A 362 14.07 -10.76 4.19
C TYR A 362 14.31 -12.14 3.57
N ILE A 363 14.42 -13.19 4.38
CA ILE A 363 14.46 -14.58 3.91
C ILE A 363 13.53 -15.43 4.79
N GLY A 364 12.36 -15.79 4.27
CA GLY A 364 11.38 -16.53 5.07
C GLY A 364 10.06 -16.84 4.37
N TRP A 365 9.07 -17.28 5.14
CA TRP A 365 7.74 -17.69 4.63
C TRP A 365 6.77 -16.53 4.40
N GLY A 366 7.16 -15.31 4.73
CA GLY A 366 6.30 -14.13 4.69
C GLY A 366 5.22 -14.12 5.77
N HIS A 367 5.41 -14.83 6.89
CA HIS A 367 4.41 -14.89 7.97
C HIS A 367 4.82 -14.06 9.17
N LYS A 368 3.87 -13.25 9.66
CA LYS A 368 3.99 -12.56 10.94
C LYS A 368 4.00 -13.60 12.06
N TYR A 369 4.92 -13.43 13.01
CA TYR A 369 4.97 -14.25 14.21
C TYR A 369 3.67 -14.09 15.00
N SER A 370 3.12 -15.21 15.42
CA SER A 370 1.98 -15.27 16.32
C SER A 370 2.21 -16.47 17.23
N GLN A 371 2.12 -16.24 18.54
CA GLN A 371 2.26 -17.29 19.53
C GLN A 371 1.00 -18.16 19.58
N GLU A 372 -0.16 -17.57 19.30
CA GLU A 372 -1.42 -18.28 19.23
C GLU A 372 -1.62 -18.94 17.87
N ASN A 373 -2.43 -20.00 17.86
CA ASN A 373 -2.86 -20.59 16.60
C ASN A 373 -3.71 -19.57 15.86
N PHE A 374 -3.53 -19.50 14.54
CA PHE A 374 -4.38 -18.68 13.69
C PHE A 374 -5.85 -19.05 13.91
N ASN A 375 -6.65 -18.09 14.38
CA ASN A 375 -8.08 -18.24 14.53
C ASN A 375 -8.77 -17.55 13.35
N PRO A 376 -9.46 -18.28 12.46
CA PRO A 376 -10.18 -17.69 11.35
C PRO A 376 -11.20 -16.66 11.85
N THR A 377 -11.40 -15.59 11.08
CA THR A 377 -12.44 -14.62 11.35
C THR A 377 -13.80 -15.31 11.36
N LEU A 378 -14.70 -14.87 12.24
CA LEU A 378 -16.07 -15.38 12.27
C LEU A 378 -16.91 -14.76 11.13
N PRO A 379 -17.94 -15.46 10.64
CA PRO A 379 -18.99 -14.87 9.81
C PRO A 379 -19.51 -13.56 10.44
N PRO A 380 -19.91 -12.57 9.63
CA PRO A 380 -20.58 -11.39 10.15
C PRO A 380 -21.83 -11.79 10.94
N ALA A 381 -22.22 -10.96 11.90
CA ALA A 381 -23.46 -11.17 12.62
C ALA A 381 -24.64 -11.23 11.64
N VAL A 382 -25.59 -12.12 11.93
CA VAL A 382 -26.84 -12.15 11.18
C VAL A 382 -27.53 -10.81 11.37
N GLN A 383 -27.97 -10.19 10.28
CA GLN A 383 -28.71 -8.94 10.35
C GLN A 383 -29.97 -9.15 11.20
N THR A 384 -30.22 -8.20 12.09
CA THR A 384 -31.43 -8.20 12.90
C THR A 384 -32.60 -7.75 12.03
N GLU A 385 -33.73 -8.44 12.17
CA GLU A 385 -34.99 -7.99 11.59
C GLU A 385 -35.37 -6.61 12.15
N TYR A 386 -36.16 -5.87 11.39
CA TYR A 386 -36.69 -4.57 11.83
C TYR A 386 -37.45 -4.73 13.15
N VAL A 387 -37.13 -3.90 14.14
CA VAL A 387 -37.77 -3.96 15.46
C VAL A 387 -39.16 -3.35 15.34
N ILE A 388 -40.20 -4.19 15.46
CA ILE A 388 -41.60 -3.74 15.48
C ILE A 388 -41.83 -2.87 16.74
N GLY A 389 -41.72 -1.56 16.56
CA GLY A 389 -41.89 -0.54 17.59
C GLY A 389 -43.34 -0.01 17.68
N PRO A 390 -43.61 0.94 18.57
CA PRO A 390 -44.90 1.64 18.61
C PRO A 390 -45.20 2.46 17.33
N GLU A 391 -44.19 2.71 16.50
CA GLU A 391 -44.31 3.43 15.22
C GLU A 391 -44.71 2.51 14.04
N THR A 392 -44.51 1.19 14.17
CA THR A 392 -45.03 0.22 13.20
C THR A 392 -46.51 -0.02 13.46
N VAL A 393 -47.35 0.75 12.77
CA VAL A 393 -48.80 0.60 12.79
C VAL A 393 -49.24 -0.03 11.48
N GLU A 394 -49.98 -1.12 11.56
CA GLU A 394 -50.65 -1.71 10.40
C GLU A 394 -51.64 -0.68 9.83
N MET A 395 -51.35 -0.16 8.66
CA MET A 395 -52.23 0.75 7.91
C MET A 395 -52.88 -0.03 6.76
N ALA A 396 -54.04 0.44 6.32
CA ALA A 396 -54.64 -0.09 5.10
C ALA A 396 -53.73 0.23 3.91
N ASP A 397 -53.58 -0.74 3.00
CA ASP A 397 -52.85 -0.52 1.75
C ASP A 397 -53.40 0.74 1.05
N PRO A 398 -52.53 1.64 0.58
CA PRO A 398 -52.97 2.84 -0.12
C PRO A 398 -53.74 2.47 -1.38
N THR A 399 -54.69 3.32 -1.75
CA THR A 399 -55.43 3.14 -2.99
C THR A 399 -54.58 3.56 -4.19
N VAL A 400 -54.86 2.99 -5.37
CA VAL A 400 -54.14 3.33 -6.63
C VAL A 400 -54.15 4.84 -6.92
N GLU A 401 -55.20 5.55 -6.52
CA GLU A 401 -55.30 7.01 -6.67
C GLU A 401 -54.32 7.76 -5.74
N GLU A 402 -54.10 7.25 -4.52
CA GLU A 402 -53.18 7.84 -3.54
C GLU A 402 -51.71 7.56 -3.91
N GLU A 403 -51.40 6.38 -4.44
CA GLU A 403 -50.06 6.06 -4.96
C GLU A 403 -49.71 6.92 -6.18
N GLN A 404 -50.64 7.12 -7.10
CA GLN A 404 -50.45 8.01 -8.25
C GLN A 404 -50.27 9.47 -7.83
N ALA A 405 -51.00 9.93 -6.82
CA ALA A 405 -50.84 11.28 -6.27
C ALA A 405 -49.50 11.46 -5.56
N LEU A 406 -49.02 10.45 -4.82
CA LEU A 406 -47.71 10.47 -4.18
C LEU A 406 -46.58 10.47 -5.22
N LYS A 407 -46.68 9.65 -6.26
CA LYS A 407 -45.72 9.61 -7.36
C LYS A 407 -45.66 10.94 -8.11
N ALA A 408 -46.82 11.52 -8.43
CA ALA A 408 -46.89 12.84 -9.06
C ALA A 408 -46.31 13.93 -8.15
N ALA A 409 -46.52 13.84 -6.83
CA ALA A 409 -45.94 14.79 -5.88
C ALA A 409 -44.42 14.65 -5.75
N GLN A 410 -43.88 13.41 -5.76
CA GLN A 410 -42.44 13.17 -5.78
C GLN A 410 -41.80 13.67 -7.08
N GLU A 411 -42.41 13.40 -8.23
CA GLU A 411 -41.93 13.88 -9.54
C GLU A 411 -41.97 15.40 -9.63
N GLN A 412 -43.02 16.02 -9.07
CA GLN A 412 -43.13 17.47 -9.02
C GLN A 412 -42.15 18.12 -8.01
N ALA A 413 -41.76 17.40 -6.95
CA ALA A 413 -40.73 17.83 -6.02
C ALA A 413 -39.32 17.69 -6.62
N LEU A 414 -39.03 16.57 -7.31
CA LEU A 414 -37.80 16.37 -8.07
C LEU A 414 -37.64 17.42 -9.16
N ALA A 415 -38.68 17.68 -9.95
CA ALA A 415 -38.65 18.72 -10.98
C ALA A 415 -38.57 20.14 -10.38
N ALA A 416 -38.96 20.34 -9.12
CA ALA A 416 -38.79 21.63 -8.45
C ALA A 416 -37.35 21.80 -7.96
N ALA A 417 -36.75 20.74 -7.40
CA ALA A 417 -35.34 20.72 -7.00
C ALA A 417 -34.41 20.90 -8.21
N GLU A 418 -34.68 20.22 -9.33
CA GLU A 418 -33.90 20.33 -10.57
C GLU A 418 -33.97 21.74 -11.19
N ASN A 419 -35.12 22.44 -11.06
CA ASN A 419 -35.20 23.86 -11.47
C ASN A 419 -34.52 24.80 -10.47
N GLU A 420 -34.52 24.49 -9.17
CA GLU A 420 -33.80 25.28 -8.16
C GLU A 420 -32.28 25.14 -8.33
N GLU A 421 -31.78 23.96 -8.74
CA GLU A 421 -30.36 23.76 -9.10
C GLU A 421 -29.97 24.50 -10.41
N GLU A 422 -30.81 24.49 -11.45
CA GLU A 422 -30.56 25.27 -12.68
C GLU A 422 -30.56 26.80 -12.43
N ASP A 423 -31.40 27.31 -11.52
CA ASP A 423 -31.44 28.74 -11.16
C ASP A 423 -30.23 29.16 -10.28
N GLU A 424 -29.58 28.24 -9.55
CA GLU A 424 -28.36 28.52 -8.77
C GLU A 424 -27.08 28.54 -9.62
N GLU A 425 -26.99 27.75 -10.71
CA GLU A 425 -25.88 27.83 -11.68
C GLU A 425 -25.91 29.12 -12.52
N ASP A 426 -27.10 29.66 -12.82
CA ASP A 426 -27.27 30.90 -13.59
C ASP A 426 -26.98 32.19 -12.77
N GLU A 427 -26.94 32.14 -11.42
CA GLU A 427 -26.61 33.30 -10.57
C GLU A 427 -25.09 33.48 -10.32
N GLU A 428 -24.23 32.46 -10.53
CA GLU A 428 -22.76 32.62 -10.38
C GLU A 428 -22.07 33.23 -11.63
N ASP A 429 -22.72 33.23 -12.80
CA ASP A 429 -22.15 33.75 -14.05
C ASP A 429 -22.43 35.26 -14.29
N GLU A 430 -23.23 35.93 -13.45
CA GLU A 430 -23.54 37.38 -13.61
C GLU A 430 -22.65 38.33 -12.78
N ASP A 431 -21.73 37.85 -11.94
CA ASP A 431 -20.85 38.70 -11.10
C ASP A 431 -19.37 38.77 -11.57
N ALA A 432 -19.05 38.35 -12.81
CA ALA A 432 -17.70 38.41 -13.38
C ALA A 432 -17.42 39.56 -14.38
N ASP A 433 -18.33 40.53 -14.56
CA ASP A 433 -18.11 41.68 -15.44
C ASP A 433 -18.65 43.02 -14.85
N ASP A 434 -17.93 43.60 -13.88
CA ASP A 434 -17.87 45.08 -13.69
C ASP A 434 -16.51 45.57 -13.14
#